data_AF-A0A0M7AHV0-F1
#
_entry.id   AF-A0A0M7AHV0-F1
#
_cell.length_a   1.000
_cell.length_b   1.000
_cell.length_c   1.000
_cell.angle_alpha   90.00
_cell.angle_beta   90.00
_cell.angle_gamma   90.00
#
_symmetry.space_group_name_H-M   'P 1'
#
loop_
_entity.id
_entity.type
_entity.pdbx_description
1 polymer ?
#
loop_
_entity_poly.entity_id
_entity_poly.type
_entity_poly.pdbx_seq_one_letter_code
_entity_poly.pdbx_strand_id
1 'polypeptide(L)'
;MSKNPQLVTSVLVVLFATFLSGCQSNNESATPEVSAPENACEKSKKSWDYNTAGGRALAKITCSGKTYPDYKSYNQAAWREHTRQRQCKQNTGKFCED
;
A
#
# COMPACT_ATOMS: atom_id res chain seq x y z
N MET A 1 54.51 13.02 -6.30
CA MET A 1 54.08 11.63 -6.09
C MET A 1 54.11 11.35 -4.60
N SER A 2 52.95 11.33 -3.92
CA SER A 2 52.89 11.00 -2.50
C SER A 2 51.75 10.03 -2.24
N LYS A 3 52.02 9.09 -1.35
CA LYS A 3 51.38 7.79 -1.16
C LYS A 3 50.11 7.92 -0.30
N ASN A 4 49.02 7.33 -0.74
CA ASN A 4 48.03 6.70 0.16
C ASN A 4 48.68 5.44 0.74
N PRO A 5 48.42 5.02 1.99
CA PRO A 5 47.05 4.75 2.45
C PRO A 5 46.79 5.05 3.94
N GLN A 6 45.51 5.16 4.34
CA GLN A 6 45.03 4.39 5.48
C GLN A 6 43.50 4.35 5.54
N LEU A 7 43.05 3.11 5.52
CA LEU A 7 41.71 2.61 5.79
C LEU A 7 41.35 2.96 7.24
N VAL A 8 40.31 3.76 7.46
CA VAL A 8 39.71 3.89 8.80
C VAL A 8 38.22 3.57 8.66
N THR A 9 37.95 2.29 8.86
CA THR A 9 36.62 1.74 9.13
C THR A 9 36.09 2.40 10.41
N SER A 10 35.01 3.17 10.30
CA SER A 10 34.17 3.53 11.45
C SER A 10 32.74 3.13 11.16
N VAL A 11 32.44 1.92 11.64
CA VAL A 11 31.10 1.37 11.81
C VAL A 11 30.43 2.15 12.94
N LEU A 12 29.27 2.76 12.70
CA LEU A 12 28.35 3.14 13.77
C LEU A 12 26.88 3.09 13.32
N VAL A 13 26.23 1.98 13.69
CA VAL A 13 24.91 1.87 14.35
C VAL A 13 23.72 2.60 13.73
N VAL A 14 22.71 1.84 13.26
CA VAL A 14 21.34 1.84 13.83
C VAL A 14 20.72 0.44 13.63
N LEU A 15 20.92 -0.44 14.61
CA LEU A 15 20.10 -1.65 14.80
C LEU A 15 18.88 -1.24 15.62
N PHE A 16 17.70 -1.26 15.03
CA PHE A 16 16.43 -1.19 15.78
C PHE A 16 15.43 -2.20 15.23
N ALA A 17 14.67 -2.74 16.18
CA ALA A 17 13.52 -3.65 16.06
C ALA A 17 13.85 -5.14 15.83
N THR A 18 14.28 -5.76 16.92
CA THR A 18 13.80 -7.09 17.31
C THR A 18 12.26 -7.10 17.43
N PHE A 19 11.71 -8.33 17.44
CA PHE A 19 10.33 -8.74 17.73
C PHE A 19 9.42 -8.95 16.52
N LEU A 20 9.34 -10.21 16.09
CA LEU A 20 8.08 -10.92 15.88
C LEU A 20 8.33 -12.43 16.01
N SER A 21 8.67 -12.83 17.23
CA SER A 21 8.42 -14.20 17.73
C SER A 21 6.91 -14.36 17.88
N GLY A 22 6.31 -15.19 17.03
CA GLY A 22 4.86 -15.44 17.05
C GLY A 22 4.41 -16.50 16.06
N CYS A 23 5.14 -17.61 15.92
CA CYS A 23 4.55 -18.84 15.38
C CYS A 23 3.78 -19.53 16.53
N GLN A 24 2.48 -19.34 16.60
CA GLN A 24 1.59 -20.22 17.37
C GLN A 24 0.54 -20.80 16.43
N SER A 25 0.64 -22.11 16.23
CA SER A 25 -0.37 -22.93 15.58
C SER A 25 -1.66 -22.93 16.40
N ASN A 26 -2.81 -22.96 15.73
CA ASN A 26 -3.95 -23.79 16.09
C ASN A 26 -4.89 -23.99 14.89
N ASN A 27 -5.43 -25.21 14.83
CA ASN A 27 -6.41 -25.77 13.89
C ASN A 27 -7.55 -24.82 13.52
N GLU A 28 -7.97 -24.82 12.25
CA GLU A 28 -9.16 -25.56 11.75
C GLU A 28 -9.38 -25.21 10.27
N SER A 29 -9.68 -26.21 9.45
CA SER A 29 -9.99 -26.04 8.03
C SER A 29 -11.26 -25.20 7.82
N ALA A 30 -11.08 -23.95 7.41
CA ALA A 30 -12.03 -23.23 6.59
C ALA A 30 -11.23 -22.63 5.43
N THR A 31 -11.60 -22.96 4.19
CA THR A 31 -11.04 -22.34 2.98
C THR A 31 -11.00 -20.82 3.16
N PRO A 32 -9.82 -20.18 3.13
CA PRO A 32 -9.77 -18.74 3.29
C PRO A 32 -10.32 -18.13 2.00
N GLU A 33 -11.54 -17.61 2.07
CA GLU A 33 -11.92 -16.49 1.21
C GLU A 33 -10.83 -15.44 1.39
N VAL A 34 -10.01 -15.25 0.36
CA VAL A 34 -8.99 -14.20 0.33
C VAL A 34 -9.70 -12.87 0.10
N SER A 35 -10.47 -12.46 1.10
CA SER A 35 -10.83 -11.07 1.31
C SER A 35 -9.55 -10.35 1.69
N ALA A 36 -9.28 -9.20 1.05
CA ALA A 36 -8.20 -8.34 1.50
C ALA A 36 -8.39 -8.11 3.01
N PRO A 37 -7.37 -8.32 3.86
CA PRO A 37 -7.55 -8.19 5.30
C PRO A 37 -8.11 -6.79 5.55
N GLU A 38 -9.14 -6.67 6.40
CA GLU A 38 -9.79 -5.42 6.78
C GLU A 38 -8.77 -4.29 7.06
N ASN A 39 -7.59 -4.68 7.55
CA ASN A 39 -6.39 -3.87 7.75
C ASN A 39 -5.86 -3.16 6.48
N ALA A 40 -5.84 -3.80 5.31
CA ALA A 40 -5.32 -3.20 4.07
C ALA A 40 -6.20 -2.04 3.57
N CYS A 41 -7.53 -2.18 3.64
CA CYS A 41 -8.46 -1.12 3.32
C CYS A 41 -8.29 0.07 4.28
N GLU A 42 -8.33 -0.17 5.59
CA GLU A 42 -8.14 0.86 6.61
C GLU A 42 -6.78 1.56 6.47
N LYS A 43 -5.71 0.82 6.19
CA LYS A 43 -4.37 1.37 5.95
C LYS A 43 -4.34 2.26 4.71
N SER A 44 -5.02 1.88 3.64
CA SER A 44 -5.10 2.68 2.40
C SER A 44 -5.92 3.97 2.57
N LYS A 45 -6.89 4.00 3.48
CA LYS A 45 -7.64 5.22 3.81
C LYS A 45 -6.85 6.18 4.71
N LYS A 46 -5.93 5.64 5.51
CA LYS A 46 -5.05 6.39 6.42
C LYS A 46 -3.72 6.79 5.79
N SER A 47 -3.47 6.42 4.54
CA SER A 47 -2.24 6.80 3.86
C SER A 47 -2.21 8.30 3.56
N TRP A 48 -1.00 8.87 3.56
CA TRP A 48 -0.79 10.30 3.34
C TRP A 48 -1.29 10.78 1.97
N ASP A 49 -1.39 9.88 1.00
CA ASP A 49 -1.85 10.14 -0.37
C ASP A 49 -3.35 9.95 -0.56
N TYR A 50 -4.11 9.56 0.47
CA TYR A 50 -5.57 9.41 0.40
C TYR A 50 -6.31 10.71 -0.01
N ASN A 51 -5.68 11.88 0.19
CA ASN A 51 -6.20 13.16 -0.31
C ASN A 51 -5.81 13.47 -1.76
N THR A 52 -5.41 12.45 -2.53
CA THR A 52 -5.14 12.53 -3.96
C THR A 52 -6.10 11.63 -4.73
N ALA A 53 -6.28 11.91 -6.03
CA ALA A 53 -7.08 11.03 -6.89
C ALA A 53 -6.50 9.61 -6.95
N GLY A 54 -5.17 9.48 -6.85
CA GLY A 54 -4.48 8.20 -6.86
C GLY A 54 -4.73 7.41 -5.59
N GLY A 55 -4.52 8.03 -4.43
CA GLY A 55 -4.75 7.39 -3.13
C GLY A 55 -6.22 6.96 -2.94
N ARG A 56 -7.20 7.79 -3.34
CA ARG A 56 -8.62 7.38 -3.30
C ARG A 56 -8.94 6.23 -4.24
N ALA A 57 -8.36 6.24 -5.44
CA ALA A 57 -8.57 5.15 -6.39
C ALA A 57 -8.01 3.82 -5.89
N LEU A 58 -6.80 3.86 -5.33
CA LEU A 58 -6.17 2.70 -4.71
C LEU A 58 -6.96 2.23 -3.48
N ALA A 59 -7.39 3.15 -2.61
CA ALA A 59 -8.20 2.82 -1.45
C ALA A 59 -9.51 2.15 -1.85
N LYS A 60 -10.25 2.74 -2.81
CA LYS A 60 -11.51 2.16 -3.29
C LYS A 60 -11.34 0.76 -3.87
N ILE A 61 -10.29 0.54 -4.67
CA ILE A 61 -10.03 -0.79 -5.24
C ILE A 61 -9.65 -1.79 -4.16
N THR A 62 -8.76 -1.40 -3.25
CA THR A 62 -8.33 -2.22 -2.11
C THR A 62 -9.51 -2.58 -1.20
N CYS A 63 -10.41 -1.64 -0.95
CA CYS A 63 -11.60 -1.80 -0.12
C CYS A 63 -12.76 -2.52 -0.82
N SER A 64 -12.76 -2.60 -2.16
CA SER A 64 -13.88 -3.20 -2.91
C SER A 64 -13.96 -4.73 -2.80
N GLY A 65 -12.91 -5.38 -2.30
CA GLY A 65 -12.81 -6.84 -2.25
C GLY A 65 -12.75 -7.52 -3.62
N LYS A 66 -12.73 -6.76 -4.72
CA LYS A 66 -12.69 -7.31 -6.09
C LYS A 66 -11.32 -7.90 -6.38
N THR A 67 -11.32 -9.15 -6.81
CA THR A 67 -10.14 -9.80 -7.38
C THR A 67 -10.05 -9.48 -8.87
N TYR A 68 -8.83 -9.18 -9.34
CA TYR A 68 -8.57 -8.94 -10.76
C TYR A 68 -7.79 -10.13 -11.33
N PRO A 69 -8.12 -10.61 -12.54
CA PRO A 69 -7.48 -11.80 -13.12
C PRO A 69 -6.02 -11.56 -13.51
N ASP A 70 -5.64 -10.31 -13.75
CA ASP A 70 -4.28 -9.92 -14.08
C ASP A 70 -3.99 -8.46 -13.63
N TYR A 71 -2.70 -8.11 -13.65
CA TYR A 71 -2.22 -6.76 -13.29
C TYR A 71 -2.74 -5.67 -14.25
N LYS A 72 -3.00 -6.01 -15.51
CA LYS A 72 -3.52 -5.08 -16.52
C LYS A 72 -4.95 -4.64 -16.17
N SER A 73 -5.79 -5.59 -15.76
CA SER A 73 -7.18 -5.38 -15.35
C SER A 73 -7.25 -4.60 -14.05
N TYR A 74 -6.38 -4.91 -13.09
CA TYR A 74 -6.21 -4.13 -11.87
C TYR A 74 -5.88 -2.66 -12.20
N ASN A 75 -4.85 -2.42 -13.01
CA ASN A 75 -4.45 -1.07 -13.39
C ASN A 75 -5.51 -0.34 -14.20
N GLN A 76 -6.26 -1.05 -15.04
CA GLN A 76 -7.35 -0.44 -15.79
C GLN A 76 -8.46 0.04 -14.85
N ALA A 77 -8.81 -0.75 -13.83
CA ALA A 77 -9.77 -0.32 -12.81
C ALA A 77 -9.23 0.87 -12.00
N ALA A 78 -7.95 0.82 -11.59
CA ALA A 78 -7.29 1.90 -10.85
C ALA A 78 -7.27 3.20 -11.64
N TRP A 79 -6.96 3.12 -12.93
CA TRP A 79 -6.94 4.26 -13.82
C TRP A 79 -8.33 4.87 -14.05
N ARG A 80 -9.37 4.03 -14.19
CA ARG A 80 -10.77 4.49 -14.31
C ARG A 80 -11.20 5.24 -13.06
N GLU A 81 -10.93 4.68 -11.89
CA GLU A 81 -11.31 5.34 -10.63
C GLU A 81 -10.49 6.62 -10.40
N HIS A 82 -9.19 6.61 -10.70
CA HIS A 82 -8.37 7.82 -10.65
C HIS A 82 -8.93 8.93 -11.54
N THR A 83 -9.37 8.60 -12.75
CA THR A 83 -9.96 9.56 -13.69
C THR A 83 -11.28 10.10 -13.15
N ARG A 84 -12.15 9.25 -12.59
CA ARG A 84 -13.40 9.66 -11.94
C ARG A 84 -13.14 10.64 -10.80
N GLN A 85 -12.19 10.32 -9.92
CA GLN A 85 -11.80 11.17 -8.79
C GLN A 85 -11.25 12.53 -9.23
N ARG A 86 -10.43 12.55 -10.30
CA ARG A 86 -9.96 13.80 -10.91
C ARG A 86 -11.11 14.64 -11.47
N GLN A 87 -12.03 14.02 -12.21
CA GLN A 87 -13.17 14.72 -12.79
C GLN A 87 -14.09 15.32 -11.71
N CYS A 88 -14.39 14.58 -10.63
CA CYS A 88 -15.14 15.15 -9.50
C CYS A 88 -14.43 16.37 -8.92
N LYS A 89 -13.11 16.29 -8.70
CA LYS A 89 -12.35 17.41 -8.13
C LYS A 89 -12.31 18.61 -9.06
N GLN A 90 -12.16 18.40 -10.36
CA GLN A 90 -12.18 19.46 -11.35
C GLN A 90 -13.56 20.15 -11.43
N ASN A 91 -14.64 19.37 -11.37
CA ASN A 91 -15.99 19.90 -11.55
C ASN A 91 -16.61 20.48 -10.28
N THR A 92 -16.23 19.97 -9.11
CA THR A 92 -16.91 20.29 -7.83
C THR A 92 -15.98 20.87 -6.76
N GLY A 93 -14.67 20.88 -7.01
CA GLY A 93 -13.67 21.20 -5.99
C GLY A 93 -13.46 20.10 -4.94
N LYS A 94 -14.24 19.02 -4.97
CA LYS A 94 -14.18 17.89 -4.02
C LYS A 94 -13.92 16.57 -4.74
N PHE A 95 -13.27 15.63 -4.07
CA PHE A 95 -13.17 14.26 -4.55
C PHE A 95 -14.54 13.59 -4.53
N CYS A 96 -14.72 12.55 -5.36
CA CYS A 96 -15.95 11.79 -5.31
C CYS A 96 -16.04 11.02 -3.98
N GLU A 97 -17.27 10.72 -3.58
CA GLU A 97 -17.51 9.77 -2.51
C GLU A 97 -17.02 8.36 -2.91
N ASP A 98 -16.54 7.63 -1.91
CA ASP A 98 -15.94 6.30 -2.06
C ASP A 98 -17.01 5.21 -2.12
#